data_AF-A0A427U0X4-F1
#
_entry.id   AF-A0A427U0X4-F1
#
_cell.length_a   1.000
_cell.length_b   1.000
_cell.length_c   1.000
_cell.angle_alpha   90.00
_cell.angle_beta   90.00
_cell.angle_gamma   90.00
#
_symmetry.space_group_name_H-M   'P 1'
#
loop_
_entity.id
_entity.type
_entity.pdbx_description
1 polymer ?
#
loop_
_entity_poly.entity_id
_entity_poly.type
_entity_poly.pdbx_seq_one_letter_code
_entity_poly.pdbx_strand_id
1 'polypeptide(L)'
;MRTFNILKKDRDFFLASIGKSHCKIIIDDYSRDLPIGEASLHVEEVSNKYKYYSNEAIFKLTLPLGEQSNIDICTLSSGRKNQFIYKKCLKLGGKWEPILGQWVFSASVENKVRELESIIRSEEQYVEVTFKETVTINNQDLTLYGYPIVLSTNPKSVKTKKGVKLHRGDIAVMGKSTTVIAGTKIRLFVPHAIKEHPDFREDYLCATQVAKKRKPNKRKTYSWE
;
A
#
# COMPACT_ATOMS: atom_id res chain seq x y z
N MET A 1 -8.54 -20.35 -7.24
CA MET A 1 -7.77 -21.45 -7.85
C MET A 1 -8.59 -22.02 -8.99
N ARG A 2 -7.98 -22.28 -10.15
CA ARG A 2 -8.63 -22.95 -11.28
C ARG A 2 -7.75 -24.13 -11.69
N THR A 3 -8.37 -25.25 -12.03
CA THR A 3 -7.66 -26.42 -12.55
C THR A 3 -7.48 -26.24 -14.05
N PHE A 4 -6.22 -26.34 -14.48
CA PHE A 4 -5.81 -26.27 -15.87
C PHE A 4 -5.20 -27.61 -16.26
N ASN A 5 -5.45 -28.03 -17.50
CA ASN A 5 -4.67 -29.08 -18.12
C ASN A 5 -3.65 -28.43 -19.06
N ILE A 6 -2.37 -28.48 -18.69
CA ILE A 6 -1.27 -27.89 -19.46
C ILE A 6 -0.85 -28.89 -20.52
N LEU A 7 -1.09 -28.55 -21.79
CA LEU A 7 -0.92 -29.44 -22.92
C LEU A 7 0.51 -29.38 -23.46
N LYS A 8 1.05 -28.17 -23.60
CA LYS A 8 2.35 -27.95 -24.25
C LYS A 8 2.98 -26.63 -23.80
N LYS A 9 4.31 -26.63 -23.73
CA LYS A 9 5.14 -25.43 -23.59
C LYS A 9 5.53 -24.91 -24.98
N ASP A 10 5.15 -23.67 -25.30
CA ASP A 10 5.67 -22.92 -26.45
C ASP A 10 6.70 -21.89 -25.97
N ARG A 11 7.13 -20.97 -26.86
CA ARG A 11 8.19 -20.00 -26.58
C ARG A 11 7.82 -18.98 -25.51
N ASP A 12 6.63 -18.38 -25.63
CA ASP A 12 6.17 -17.28 -24.77
C ASP A 12 4.95 -17.65 -23.91
N PHE A 13 4.32 -18.80 -24.20
CA PHE A 13 3.09 -19.25 -23.53
C PHE A 13 3.11 -20.77 -23.31
N PHE A 14 2.41 -21.22 -22.27
CA PHE A 14 1.90 -22.58 -22.19
C PHE A 14 0.50 -22.64 -22.79
N LEU A 15 0.25 -23.61 -23.66
CA LEU A 15 -1.09 -23.97 -24.12
C LEU A 15 -1.75 -24.83 -23.05
N ALA A 16 -2.91 -24.40 -22.57
CA ALA A 16 -3.65 -25.09 -21.54
C ALA A 16 -5.14 -25.18 -21.90
N SER A 17 -5.89 -26.01 -21.18
CA SER A 17 -7.35 -26.02 -21.24
C SER A 17 -7.98 -25.91 -19.86
N ILE A 18 -9.14 -25.25 -19.82
CA ILE A 18 -10.05 -25.25 -18.67
C ILE A 18 -11.31 -26.01 -19.13
N GLY A 19 -11.47 -27.25 -18.67
CA GLY A 19 -12.55 -28.12 -19.15
C GLY A 19 -12.46 -28.32 -20.67
N LYS A 20 -13.45 -27.84 -21.41
CA LYS A 20 -13.53 -27.96 -22.89
C LYS A 20 -12.94 -26.78 -23.67
N SER A 21 -12.51 -25.71 -22.98
CA SER A 21 -12.05 -24.48 -23.62
C SER A 21 -10.53 -24.37 -23.60
N HIS A 22 -9.93 -23.94 -24.72
CA HIS A 22 -8.50 -23.66 -24.82
C HIS A 22 -8.15 -22.28 -24.26
N CYS A 23 -6.98 -22.18 -23.65
CA CYS A 23 -6.44 -20.95 -23.08
C CYS A 23 -4.91 -20.96 -23.08
N LYS A 24 -4.32 -19.81 -22.76
CA LYS A 24 -2.86 -19.65 -22.68
C LYS A 24 -2.44 -19.17 -21.31
N ILE A 25 -1.30 -19.65 -20.82
CA ILE A 25 -0.65 -19.15 -19.61
C ILE A 25 0.67 -18.52 -20.02
N ILE A 26 0.91 -17.26 -19.63
CA ILE A 26 2.16 -16.55 -19.96
C ILE A 26 3.34 -17.24 -19.29
N ILE A 27 4.45 -17.40 -20.03
CA ILE A 27 5.74 -17.84 -19.47
C ILE A 27 6.45 -16.63 -18.87
N ASP A 28 6.55 -16.61 -17.55
CA ASP A 28 7.29 -15.60 -16.78
C ASP A 28 8.11 -16.29 -15.67
N ASP A 29 8.66 -15.51 -14.74
CA ASP A 29 9.48 -16.04 -13.65
C ASP A 29 8.70 -16.97 -12.70
N TYR A 30 7.36 -16.90 -12.67
CA TYR A 30 6.52 -17.73 -11.79
C TYR A 30 6.02 -19.00 -12.46
N SER A 31 5.98 -19.03 -13.80
CA SER A 31 5.45 -20.13 -14.59
C SER A 31 6.49 -20.85 -15.44
N ARG A 32 7.76 -20.42 -15.49
CA ARG A 32 8.80 -21.01 -16.35
C ARG A 32 8.91 -22.54 -16.25
N ASP A 33 8.72 -23.05 -15.03
CA ASP A 33 8.89 -24.45 -14.66
C ASP A 33 7.56 -25.20 -14.49
N LEU A 34 6.47 -24.69 -15.08
CA LEU A 34 5.16 -25.33 -15.06
C LEU A 34 5.23 -26.74 -15.70
N PRO A 35 4.86 -27.82 -14.99
CA PRO A 35 4.85 -29.17 -15.54
C PRO A 35 3.70 -29.35 -16.52
N ILE A 36 3.88 -30.21 -17.52
CA ILE A 36 2.82 -30.65 -18.44
C ILE A 36 1.86 -31.57 -17.66
N GLY A 37 0.55 -31.41 -17.88
CA GLY A 37 -0.49 -32.17 -17.19
C GLY A 37 -1.44 -31.30 -16.38
N GLU A 38 -2.22 -31.92 -15.50
CA GLU A 38 -3.18 -31.21 -14.65
C GLU A 38 -2.48 -30.45 -13.53
N ALA A 39 -2.77 -29.15 -13.43
CA ALA A 39 -2.27 -28.29 -12.37
C ALA A 39 -3.39 -27.39 -11.84
N SER A 40 -3.47 -27.29 -10.52
CA SER A 40 -4.33 -26.30 -9.85
C SER A 40 -3.55 -25.02 -9.63
N LEU A 41 -3.97 -23.94 -10.29
CA LEU A 41 -3.21 -22.69 -10.33
C LEU A 41 -4.03 -21.48 -9.86
N HIS A 42 -3.34 -20.59 -9.15
CA HIS A 42 -3.76 -19.22 -8.86
C HIS A 42 -3.30 -18.32 -9.99
N VAL A 43 -4.28 -17.84 -10.77
CA VAL A 43 -4.04 -17.05 -11.97
C VAL A 43 -4.96 -15.84 -12.03
N GLU A 44 -4.48 -14.80 -12.67
CA GLU A 44 -5.24 -13.63 -13.09
C GLU A 44 -5.44 -13.68 -14.61
N GLU A 45 -6.63 -13.31 -15.08
CA GLU A 45 -6.89 -13.16 -16.50
C GLU A 45 -6.38 -11.81 -17.00
N VAL A 46 -5.44 -11.84 -17.94
CA VAL A 46 -4.79 -10.66 -18.53
C VAL A 46 -5.05 -10.56 -20.03
N SER A 47 -6.14 -11.15 -20.50
CA SER A 47 -6.59 -11.17 -21.89
C SER A 47 -6.55 -9.75 -22.50
N ASN A 48 -5.65 -9.54 -23.46
CA ASN A 48 -5.56 -8.29 -24.20
C ASN A 48 -5.28 -8.59 -25.68
N LYS A 49 -6.32 -8.41 -26.50
CA LYS A 49 -6.31 -8.71 -27.94
C LYS A 49 -5.21 -7.96 -28.69
N TYR A 50 -4.92 -6.72 -28.31
CA TYR A 50 -3.94 -5.87 -29.00
C TYR A 50 -2.50 -6.14 -28.56
N LYS A 51 -2.30 -6.64 -27.33
CA LYS A 51 -0.97 -6.93 -26.79
C LYS A 51 -0.47 -8.32 -27.16
N TYR A 52 -1.37 -9.30 -27.17
CA TYR A 52 -1.00 -10.71 -27.34
C TYR A 52 -1.55 -11.31 -28.64
N TYR A 53 -2.22 -10.51 -29.47
CA TYR A 53 -2.76 -10.89 -30.78
C TYR A 53 -3.51 -12.23 -30.78
N SER A 54 -4.26 -12.50 -29.71
CA SER A 54 -4.97 -13.75 -29.51
C SER A 54 -6.40 -13.48 -29.03
N ASN A 55 -7.33 -14.29 -29.54
CA ASN A 55 -8.74 -14.29 -29.12
C ASN A 55 -8.99 -15.28 -27.96
N GLU A 56 -7.97 -16.01 -27.53
CA GLU A 56 -8.05 -16.95 -26.41
C GLU A 56 -7.89 -16.22 -25.07
N ALA A 57 -8.43 -16.81 -24.00
CA ALA A 57 -8.21 -16.31 -22.65
C ALA A 57 -6.73 -16.49 -22.25
N ILE A 58 -6.10 -15.41 -21.80
CA ILE A 58 -4.69 -15.41 -21.41
C ILE A 58 -4.60 -15.19 -19.90
N PHE A 59 -3.91 -16.11 -19.24
CA PHE A 59 -3.74 -16.14 -17.81
C PHE A 59 -2.29 -15.88 -17.43
N LYS A 60 -2.08 -15.27 -16.27
CA LYS A 60 -0.77 -15.10 -15.65
C LYS A 60 -0.82 -15.65 -14.23
N LEU A 61 0.21 -16.42 -13.83
CA LEU A 61 0.31 -16.89 -12.45
C LEU A 61 0.44 -15.70 -11.51
N THR A 62 -0.34 -15.70 -10.44
CA THR A 62 -0.23 -14.67 -9.41
C THR A 62 0.84 -15.02 -8.38
N LEU A 63 1.21 -16.30 -8.27
CA LEU A 63 2.14 -16.86 -7.29
C LEU A 63 3.20 -17.76 -7.98
N PRO A 64 4.41 -17.90 -7.43
CA PRO A 64 5.38 -18.91 -7.86
C PRO A 64 4.80 -20.33 -7.80
N LEU A 65 5.26 -21.22 -8.69
CA LEU A 65 4.76 -22.60 -8.76
C LEU A 65 4.87 -23.36 -7.42
N GLY A 66 5.97 -23.19 -6.69
CA GLY A 66 6.19 -23.84 -5.38
C GLY A 66 5.25 -23.37 -4.27
N GLU A 67 4.50 -22.30 -4.48
CA GLU A 67 3.60 -21.68 -3.49
C GLU A 67 2.12 -21.82 -3.88
N GLN A 68 1.81 -22.52 -4.98
CA GLN A 68 0.45 -22.69 -5.50
C GLN A 68 -0.49 -23.43 -4.55
N SER A 69 0.05 -24.30 -3.69
CA SER A 69 -0.71 -25.04 -2.66
C SER A 69 -0.83 -24.29 -1.33
N ASN A 70 -0.21 -23.12 -1.20
CA ASN A 70 -0.15 -22.40 0.07
C ASN A 70 -1.37 -21.48 0.22
N ILE A 71 -2.44 -22.01 0.83
CA ILE A 71 -3.65 -21.26 1.21
C ILE A 71 -3.40 -20.45 2.49
N ASP A 72 -2.25 -20.63 3.13
CA ASP A 72 -1.92 -19.88 4.32
C ASP A 72 -2.05 -18.38 4.04
N ILE A 73 -2.80 -17.71 4.92
CA ILE A 73 -3.00 -16.28 4.87
C ILE A 73 -2.12 -15.67 5.96
N CYS A 74 -1.48 -14.56 5.64
CA CYS A 74 -0.87 -13.72 6.66
C CYS A 74 -1.67 -12.43 6.78
N THR A 75 -1.66 -11.84 7.98
CA THR A 75 -2.37 -10.59 8.23
C THR A 75 -1.44 -9.49 8.71
N LEU A 76 -1.82 -8.24 8.45
CA LEU A 76 -1.11 -7.05 8.91
C LEU A 76 -2.06 -6.08 9.59
N SER A 77 -1.81 -5.80 10.86
CA SER A 77 -2.43 -4.66 11.54
C SER A 77 -1.62 -3.40 11.26
N SER A 78 -2.12 -2.56 10.34
CA SER A 78 -1.41 -1.36 9.88
C SER A 78 -1.63 -0.12 10.76
N GLY A 79 -2.42 -0.22 11.84
CA GLY A 79 -2.55 0.82 12.85
C GLY A 79 -3.39 2.03 12.43
N ARG A 80 -2.77 3.21 12.28
CA ARG A 80 -3.47 4.43 11.85
C ARG A 80 -3.45 4.54 10.33
N LYS A 81 -4.54 5.06 9.73
CA LYS A 81 -4.61 5.34 8.28
C LYS A 81 -3.36 6.08 7.79
N ASN A 82 -2.66 5.45 6.85
CA ASN A 82 -1.47 5.97 6.20
C ASN A 82 -1.54 5.64 4.70
N GLN A 83 -1.38 6.65 3.86
CA GLN A 83 -1.54 6.52 2.41
C GLN A 83 -0.46 5.66 1.77
N PHE A 84 0.77 5.71 2.25
CA PHE A 84 1.87 4.90 1.72
C PHE A 84 1.73 3.44 2.11
N ILE A 85 1.38 3.15 3.37
CA ILE A 85 1.09 1.78 3.81
C ILE A 85 -0.06 1.20 2.97
N TYR A 86 -1.15 1.95 2.81
CA TYR A 86 -2.30 1.52 2.00
C TYR A 86 -1.89 1.13 0.57
N LYS A 87 -1.12 2.00 -0.10
CA LYS A 87 -0.60 1.71 -1.46
C LYS A 87 0.31 0.49 -1.49
N LYS A 88 1.17 0.30 -0.48
CA LYS A 88 2.04 -0.89 -0.37
C LYS A 88 1.24 -2.17 -0.17
N CYS A 89 0.24 -2.15 0.72
CA CYS A 89 -0.63 -3.30 0.95
C CYS A 89 -1.35 -3.71 -0.34
N LEU A 90 -1.90 -2.76 -1.09
CA LEU A 90 -2.52 -3.05 -2.40
C LEU A 90 -1.54 -3.64 -3.41
N LYS A 91 -0.31 -3.12 -3.49
CA LYS A 91 0.74 -3.66 -4.39
C LYS A 91 1.14 -5.10 -4.04
N LEU A 92 1.03 -5.50 -2.78
CA LEU A 92 1.27 -6.86 -2.32
C LEU A 92 0.05 -7.78 -2.50
N GLY A 93 -1.02 -7.31 -3.15
CA GLY A 93 -2.26 -8.08 -3.32
C GLY A 93 -3.12 -8.17 -2.07
N GLY A 94 -2.85 -7.32 -1.06
CA GLY A 94 -3.59 -7.30 0.20
C GLY A 94 -5.02 -6.82 0.03
N LYS A 95 -5.94 -7.45 0.78
CA LYS A 95 -7.33 -7.02 0.91
C LYS A 95 -7.59 -6.55 2.33
N TRP A 96 -8.27 -5.42 2.47
CA TRP A 96 -8.66 -4.92 3.79
C TRP A 96 -9.88 -5.68 4.29
N GLU A 97 -9.79 -6.27 5.48
CA GLU A 97 -10.88 -6.97 6.16
C GLU A 97 -11.45 -6.09 7.28
N PRO A 98 -12.64 -5.46 7.09
CA PRO A 98 -13.17 -4.48 8.03
C PRO A 98 -13.48 -5.04 9.41
N ILE A 99 -13.91 -6.30 9.51
CA ILE A 99 -14.32 -6.92 10.78
C ILE A 99 -13.11 -7.09 11.70
N LEU A 100 -11.99 -7.55 11.14
CA LEU A 100 -10.74 -7.73 11.88
C LEU A 100 -9.94 -6.42 12.02
N GLY A 101 -10.21 -5.44 11.17
CA GLY A 101 -9.40 -4.22 11.08
C GLY A 101 -7.96 -4.52 10.64
N GLN A 102 -7.78 -5.49 9.74
CA GLN A 102 -6.48 -5.98 9.29
C GLN A 102 -6.45 -6.13 7.77
N TRP A 103 -5.24 -6.05 7.21
CA TRP A 103 -5.01 -6.49 5.84
C TRP A 103 -4.77 -7.98 5.81
N VAL A 104 -5.33 -8.66 4.81
CA VAL A 104 -5.16 -10.10 4.57
C VAL A 104 -4.41 -10.29 3.26
N PHE A 105 -3.40 -11.16 3.27
CA PHE A 105 -2.55 -11.48 2.12
C PHE A 105 -2.37 -12.98 1.99
N SER A 106 -1.90 -13.44 0.83
CA SER A 106 -1.37 -14.81 0.67
C SER A 106 -0.03 -14.94 1.41
N ALA A 107 0.25 -16.12 1.96
CA ALA A 107 1.52 -16.43 2.63
C ALA A 107 2.75 -16.30 1.71
N SER A 108 2.56 -16.40 0.39
CA SER A 108 3.60 -16.12 -0.61
C SER A 108 4.32 -14.78 -0.41
N VAL A 109 3.61 -13.76 0.06
CA VAL A 109 4.16 -12.42 0.32
C VAL A 109 4.47 -12.18 1.79
N GLU A 110 4.42 -13.22 2.63
CA GLU A 110 4.57 -13.09 4.09
C GLU A 110 5.89 -12.41 4.47
N ASN A 111 7.00 -12.76 3.81
CA ASN A 111 8.30 -12.11 4.07
C ASN A 111 8.23 -10.59 3.86
N LYS A 112 7.62 -10.15 2.76
CA LYS A 112 7.42 -8.72 2.45
C LYS A 112 6.44 -8.05 3.42
N VAL A 113 5.42 -8.77 3.87
CA VAL A 113 4.45 -8.30 4.86
C VAL A 113 5.12 -8.13 6.22
N ARG A 114 5.98 -9.07 6.64
CA ARG A 114 6.77 -9.00 7.88
C ARG A 114 7.79 -7.85 7.85
N GLU A 115 8.44 -7.61 6.71
CA GLU A 115 9.30 -6.43 6.52
C GLU A 115 8.50 -5.14 6.72
N LEU A 116 7.34 -5.02 6.06
CA LEU A 116 6.45 -3.86 6.22
C LEU A 116 5.97 -3.72 7.67
N GLU A 117 5.63 -4.83 8.33
CA GLU A 117 5.22 -4.84 9.73
C GLU A 117 6.32 -4.33 10.66
N SER A 118 7.57 -4.72 10.44
CA SER A 118 8.71 -4.27 11.23
C SER A 118 8.89 -2.75 11.16
N ILE A 119 8.65 -2.15 9.99
CA ILE A 119 8.70 -0.70 9.78
C ILE A 119 7.57 -0.02 10.56
N ILE A 120 6.35 -0.56 10.47
CA ILE A 120 5.14 0.01 11.10
C ILE A 120 5.21 -0.09 12.63
N ARG A 121 5.68 -1.23 13.16
CA ARG A 121 5.79 -1.51 14.60
C ARG A 121 7.07 -0.96 15.24
N SER A 122 7.92 -0.28 14.47
CA SER A 122 9.11 0.39 14.99
C SER A 122 8.77 1.43 16.06
N GLU A 123 9.76 1.84 16.84
CA GLU A 123 9.56 2.76 17.97
C GLU A 123 8.85 4.05 17.53
N GLU A 124 7.67 4.34 18.09
CA GLU A 124 6.98 5.60 17.83
C GLU A 124 7.71 6.80 18.46
N GLN A 125 8.00 7.79 17.63
CA GLN A 125 8.59 9.06 18.03
C GLN A 125 7.55 10.18 17.93
N TYR A 126 7.50 11.04 18.95
CA TYR A 126 6.72 12.26 18.88
C TYR A 126 7.56 13.34 18.22
N VAL A 127 7.16 13.78 17.04
CA VAL A 127 7.92 14.72 16.21
C VAL A 127 7.16 16.02 16.03
N GLU A 128 7.92 17.11 15.92
CA GLU A 128 7.45 18.41 15.46
C GLU A 128 8.04 18.67 14.07
N VAL A 129 7.17 18.85 13.09
CA VAL A 129 7.52 19.22 11.72
C VAL A 129 7.23 20.71 11.55
N THR A 130 8.25 21.48 11.21
CA THR A 130 8.16 22.91 10.91
C THR A 130 8.29 23.11 9.41
N PHE A 131 7.30 23.76 8.79
CA PHE A 131 7.36 24.15 7.40
C PHE A 131 8.20 25.43 7.28
N LYS A 132 9.28 25.39 6.51
CA LYS A 132 10.16 26.56 6.27
C LYS A 132 9.57 27.48 5.20
N GLU A 133 8.83 26.90 4.26
CA GLU A 133 8.22 27.59 3.14
C GLU A 133 6.72 27.28 3.11
N THR A 134 5.97 28.12 2.37
CA THR A 134 4.55 27.88 2.14
C THR A 134 4.40 26.78 1.10
N VAL A 135 3.71 25.70 1.47
CA VAL A 135 3.49 24.54 0.60
C VAL A 135 2.02 24.49 0.21
N THR A 136 1.75 24.45 -1.09
CA THR A 136 0.39 24.26 -1.63
C THR A 136 0.31 22.93 -2.36
N ILE A 137 -0.62 22.09 -1.93
CA ILE A 137 -0.87 20.77 -2.50
C ILE A 137 -2.23 20.81 -3.20
N ASN A 138 -2.26 20.42 -4.48
CA ASN A 138 -3.47 20.41 -5.30
C ASN A 138 -3.88 18.97 -5.62
N ASN A 139 -5.19 18.69 -5.54
CA ASN A 139 -5.79 17.39 -5.89
C ASN A 139 -5.25 16.20 -5.08
N GLN A 140 -4.64 16.45 -3.92
CA GLN A 140 -4.11 15.44 -3.02
C GLN A 140 -4.28 15.87 -1.56
N ASP A 141 -4.33 14.90 -0.65
CA ASP A 141 -4.40 15.15 0.77
C ASP A 141 -3.03 15.60 1.30
N LEU A 142 -3.01 16.64 2.14
CA LEU A 142 -1.82 17.00 2.91
C LEU A 142 -1.49 15.88 3.90
N THR A 143 -0.33 15.26 3.71
CA THR A 143 0.20 14.17 4.55
C THR A 143 1.56 14.52 5.13
N LEU A 144 1.93 13.89 6.25
CA LEU A 144 3.32 13.85 6.72
C LEU A 144 3.70 12.39 6.96
N TYR A 145 4.70 11.90 6.22
CA TYR A 145 5.08 10.49 6.23
C TYR A 145 3.92 9.54 5.89
N GLY A 146 3.02 9.97 5.01
CA GLY A 146 1.81 9.28 4.58
C GLY A 146 0.63 9.42 5.54
N TYR A 147 0.79 10.05 6.71
CA TYR A 147 -0.31 10.27 7.64
C TYR A 147 -1.09 11.54 7.27
N PRO A 148 -2.41 11.45 7.00
CA PRO A 148 -3.22 12.62 6.67
C PRO A 148 -3.26 13.61 7.83
N ILE A 149 -3.09 14.90 7.51
CA ILE A 149 -3.04 15.98 8.50
C ILE A 149 -4.41 16.59 8.74
N VAL A 150 -5.21 16.74 7.68
CA VAL A 150 -6.48 17.47 7.70
C VAL A 150 -7.66 16.49 7.60
N LEU A 151 -8.71 16.73 8.39
CA LEU A 151 -9.92 15.89 8.43
C LEU A 151 -10.88 16.19 7.28
N SER A 152 -11.19 17.47 7.03
CA SER A 152 -11.99 17.94 5.89
C SER A 152 -12.08 19.47 5.81
N THR A 153 -12.50 19.93 4.63
CA THR A 153 -12.86 21.28 4.19
C THR A 153 -14.10 21.82 4.90
N ASN A 154 -13.91 22.49 6.04
CA ASN A 154 -14.85 23.54 6.44
C ASN A 154 -14.09 24.87 6.39
N PRO A 155 -14.44 25.80 5.48
CA PRO A 155 -13.70 27.06 5.31
C PRO A 155 -13.65 27.93 6.57
N LYS A 156 -14.49 27.66 7.58
CA LYS A 156 -14.53 28.40 8.85
C LYS A 156 -13.67 27.80 9.97
N SER A 157 -13.27 26.52 9.90
CA SER A 157 -12.36 25.92 10.89
C SER A 157 -11.70 24.66 10.34
N VAL A 158 -10.39 24.71 10.14
CA VAL A 158 -9.62 23.55 9.69
C VAL A 158 -9.43 22.60 10.87
N LYS A 159 -10.03 21.41 10.76
CA LYS A 159 -9.88 20.34 11.75
C LYS A 159 -8.74 19.42 11.36
N THR A 160 -7.83 19.19 12.29
CA THR A 160 -6.76 18.20 12.13
C THR A 160 -7.27 16.78 12.38
N LYS A 161 -6.65 15.79 11.73
CA LYS A 161 -6.93 14.37 11.96
C LYS A 161 -6.54 13.95 13.39
N LYS A 162 -7.17 12.88 13.89
CA LYS A 162 -6.83 12.31 15.20
C LYS A 162 -5.32 11.98 15.26
N GLY A 163 -4.68 12.40 16.35
CA GLY A 163 -3.24 12.17 16.57
C GLY A 163 -2.33 13.17 15.84
N VAL A 164 -2.90 14.19 15.22
CA VAL A 164 -2.19 15.34 14.67
C VAL A 164 -2.56 16.57 15.50
N LYS A 165 -1.57 17.38 15.87
CA LYS A 165 -1.77 18.63 16.59
C LYS A 165 -1.10 19.77 15.84
N LEU A 166 -1.91 20.72 15.39
CA LEU A 166 -1.42 22.02 14.93
C LEU A 166 -0.93 22.79 16.17
N HIS A 167 0.38 23.01 16.27
CA HIS A 167 0.98 23.69 17.42
C HIS A 167 1.09 25.20 17.21
N ARG A 168 1.42 25.62 15.98
CA ARG A 168 1.56 27.02 15.58
C ARG A 168 1.34 27.14 14.07
N GLY A 169 0.92 28.31 13.62
CA GLY A 169 0.72 28.62 12.20
C GLY A 169 -0.68 28.26 11.75
N ASP A 170 -0.85 28.12 10.44
CA ASP A 170 -2.17 27.97 9.84
C ASP A 170 -2.11 27.05 8.62
N ILE A 171 -3.24 26.37 8.40
CA ILE A 171 -3.47 25.51 7.25
C ILE A 171 -4.78 25.99 6.62
N ALA A 172 -4.72 26.43 5.39
CA ALA A 172 -5.89 26.81 4.62
C ALA A 172 -6.30 25.66 3.69
N VAL A 173 -7.60 25.40 3.58
CA VAL A 173 -8.14 24.38 2.66
C VAL A 173 -9.20 25.04 1.79
N MET A 174 -8.95 25.07 0.48
CA MET A 174 -9.80 25.72 -0.52
C MET A 174 -10.13 24.73 -1.63
N GLY A 175 -11.35 24.18 -1.60
CA GLY A 175 -11.76 23.16 -2.57
C GLY A 175 -10.86 21.93 -2.52
N LYS A 176 -10.12 21.68 -3.60
CA LYS A 176 -9.15 20.57 -3.72
C LYS A 176 -7.70 20.99 -3.42
N SER A 177 -7.48 22.21 -2.94
CA SER A 177 -6.17 22.74 -2.60
C SER A 177 -6.01 22.85 -1.09
N THR A 178 -4.87 22.41 -0.57
CA THR A 178 -4.47 22.63 0.83
C THR A 178 -3.15 23.39 0.85
N THR A 179 -3.14 24.53 1.53
CA THR A 179 -1.95 25.38 1.70
C THR A 179 -1.54 25.41 3.16
N VAL A 180 -0.27 25.13 3.42
CA VAL A 180 0.37 25.26 4.74
C VAL A 180 1.27 26.47 4.70
N ILE A 181 1.07 27.43 5.61
CA ILE A 181 1.85 28.67 5.63
C ILE A 181 3.24 28.40 6.22
N ALA A 182 4.27 29.05 5.70
CA ALA A 182 5.62 29.06 6.29
C ALA A 182 5.58 29.37 7.80
N GLY A 183 6.42 28.69 8.58
CA GLY A 183 6.44 28.78 10.05
C GLY A 183 5.41 27.92 10.77
N THR A 184 4.54 27.21 10.04
CA THR A 184 3.57 26.28 10.62
C THR A 184 4.27 25.08 11.24
N LYS A 185 3.84 24.72 12.46
CA LYS A 185 4.40 23.62 13.26
C LYS A 185 3.33 22.60 13.56
N ILE A 186 3.55 21.38 13.09
CA ILE A 186 2.63 20.26 13.27
C ILE A 186 3.32 19.19 14.11
N ARG A 187 2.60 18.66 15.10
CA ARG A 187 3.09 17.56 15.94
C ARG A 187 2.28 16.30 15.73
N LEU A 188 2.96 15.18 15.59
CA LEU A 188 2.35 13.87 15.41
C LEU A 188 3.28 12.76 15.90
N PHE A 189 2.72 11.60 16.17
CA PHE A 189 3.49 10.37 16.35
C PHE A 189 3.79 9.74 14.99
N VAL A 190 5.04 9.33 14.79
CA VAL A 190 5.53 8.66 13.58
C VAL A 190 6.47 7.52 14.02
N PRO A 191 6.31 6.30 13.53
CA PRO A 191 7.28 5.23 13.71
C PRO A 191 8.65 5.63 13.17
N HIS A 192 9.71 5.34 13.92
CA HIS A 192 11.07 5.76 13.58
C HIS A 192 11.51 5.27 12.20
N ALA A 193 11.22 4.01 11.86
CA ALA A 193 11.59 3.44 10.57
C ALA A 193 10.83 4.08 9.40
N ILE A 194 9.55 4.45 9.58
CA ILE A 194 8.78 5.19 8.56
C ILE A 194 9.44 6.52 8.22
N LYS A 195 9.96 7.23 9.23
CA LYS A 195 10.59 8.54 9.04
C LYS A 195 11.88 8.45 8.20
N GLU A 196 12.61 7.35 8.31
CA GLU A 196 13.92 7.16 7.64
C GLU A 196 13.81 6.45 6.30
N HIS A 197 12.70 5.73 6.08
CA HIS A 197 12.52 4.94 4.88
C HIS A 197 12.11 5.81 3.68
N PRO A 198 12.81 5.70 2.53
CA PRO A 198 12.60 6.56 1.36
C PRO A 198 11.18 6.48 0.79
N ASP A 199 10.59 5.29 0.75
CA ASP A 199 9.21 5.08 0.25
C ASP A 199 8.10 5.81 1.03
N PHE A 200 8.40 6.34 2.21
CA PHE A 200 7.43 7.04 3.06
C PHE A 200 7.67 8.56 3.08
N ARG A 201 8.38 9.09 2.08
CA ARG A 201 8.78 10.50 2.02
C ARG A 201 8.01 11.24 0.92
N GLU A 202 7.33 12.31 1.29
CA GLU A 202 6.76 13.26 0.34
C GLU A 202 7.81 14.27 -0.16
N ASP A 203 7.68 14.71 -1.42
CA ASP A 203 8.64 15.63 -2.05
C ASP A 203 8.76 16.95 -1.28
N TYR A 204 7.63 17.51 -0.83
CA TYR A 204 7.60 18.77 -0.07
C TYR A 204 8.19 18.68 1.33
N LEU A 205 8.59 17.50 1.81
CA LEU A 205 9.34 17.40 3.07
C LEU A 205 10.73 18.06 2.98
N CYS A 206 11.27 18.29 1.78
CA CYS A 206 12.49 19.08 1.61
C CYS A 206 12.36 20.51 2.20
N ALA A 207 11.15 21.07 2.19
CA ALA A 207 10.81 22.37 2.75
C ALA A 207 10.49 22.32 4.25
N THR A 208 10.82 21.22 4.94
CA THR A 208 10.49 21.04 6.36
C THR A 208 11.71 20.81 7.24
N GLN A 209 11.58 21.11 8.53
CA GLN A 209 12.53 20.74 9.57
C GLN A 209 11.83 19.88 10.60
N VAL A 210 12.46 18.78 10.99
CA VAL A 210 11.88 17.79 11.89
C VAL A 210 12.69 17.75 13.17
N ALA A 211 12.01 17.88 14.32
CA ALA A 211 12.62 17.77 15.63
C ALA A 211 11.88 16.74 16.49
N LYS A 212 12.62 15.84 17.14
CA LYS A 212 12.05 14.94 18.17
C LYS A 212 11.64 15.77 19.39
N LYS A 213 10.47 15.50 19.95
CA LYS A 213 9.94 16.15 21.15
C LYS A 213 9.62 15.11 22.22
N ARG A 214 9.52 15.58 23.47
CA ARG A 214 9.08 14.73 24.59
C ARG A 214 7.64 14.28 24.36
N LYS A 215 7.37 12.99 24.58
CA LYS A 215 6.04 12.40 24.45
C LYS A 215 5.07 13.08 25.44
N PRO A 216 3.83 13.40 25.03
CA PRO A 216 2.80 13.94 25.94
C PRO A 216 2.41 12.90 27.01
N ASN A 217 2.06 13.37 28.22
CA ASN A 217 1.77 12.51 29.38
C ASN A 217 0.53 11.61 29.22
N LYS A 218 -0.43 11.96 28.35
CA LYS A 218 -1.61 11.12 28.04
C LYS A 218 -1.49 10.59 26.62
N ARG A 219 -1.31 9.28 26.47
CA ARG A 219 -1.34 8.58 25.17
C ARG A 219 -2.80 8.32 24.79
N LYS A 220 -3.19 8.67 23.57
CA LYS A 220 -4.43 8.15 22.97
C LYS A 220 -4.01 7.04 21.99
N THR A 221 -4.59 5.86 22.13
CA THR A 221 -4.48 4.81 21.12
C THR A 221 -5.31 5.24 19.91
N TYR A 222 -4.73 5.18 18.72
CA TYR A 222 -5.41 5.62 17.49
C TYR A 222 -5.73 4.37 16.65
N SER A 223 -7.01 4.12 16.42
CA SER A 223 -7.48 3.12 15.45
C SER A 223 -7.48 3.71 14.03
N TRP A 224 -7.75 2.86 13.03
CA TRP A 224 -7.82 3.23 11.61
C TRP A 224 -8.92 4.27 11.27
N GLU A 225 -9.89 4.48 12.17
CA GLU A 225 -11.10 5.33 12.01
C GLU A 225 -10.90 6.84 12.26
#